data_AF-X1D6L9-F1
#
_entry.id   AF-X1D6L9-F1
#
_cell.length_a   1.000
_cell.length_b   1.000
_cell.length_c   1.000
_cell.angle_alpha   90.00
_cell.angle_beta   90.00
_cell.angle_gamma   90.00
#
_symmetry.space_group_name_H-M   'P 1'
#
loop_
_entity.id
_entity.type
_entity.pdbx_description
1 polymer ?
#
loop_
_entity_poly.entity_id
_entity_poly.type
_entity_poly.pdbx_seq_one_letter_code
_entity_poly.pdbx_strand_id
1 'polypeptide(L)'
;MARGRMLNKKISDSKRVNDLPDGAALLYCWLISHLDCNGCMMGEPELVKYRVFPRRKHLISKIESYLKAMEESVDENDIPLIFRYVVDGERYLWMTG
;
A
#
# COMPACT_ATOMS: atom_id res chain seq x y z
N MET A 1 7.12 6.03 22.08
CA MET A 1 6.87 5.00 21.05
C MET A 1 6.83 5.68 19.71
N ALA A 2 7.65 5.26 18.74
CA ALA A 2 7.56 5.81 17.38
C ALA A 2 6.17 5.44 16.84
N ARG A 3 5.32 6.46 16.65
CA ARG A 3 3.98 6.30 16.10
C ARG A 3 4.17 6.04 14.60
N GLY A 4 3.62 4.94 14.08
CA GLY A 4 3.63 4.66 12.64
C GLY A 4 2.95 5.78 11.85
N ARG A 5 2.89 5.64 10.52
CA ARG A 5 2.27 6.67 9.67
C ARG A 5 0.81 6.92 10.08
N MET A 6 0.42 8.19 10.09
CA MET A 6 -0.94 8.61 10.43
C MET A 6 -1.70 9.00 9.17
N LEU A 7 -2.97 8.64 9.10
CA LEU A 7 -3.88 9.13 8.06
C LEU A 7 -3.94 10.66 8.11
N ASN A 8 -3.80 11.29 6.93
CA ASN A 8 -3.79 12.74 6.78
C ASN A 8 -4.72 13.14 5.62
N LYS A 9 -5.38 14.30 5.74
CA LYS A 9 -6.21 14.87 4.67
C LYS A 9 -5.49 15.01 3.33
N LYS A 10 -4.16 15.13 3.33
CA LYS A 10 -3.33 15.15 2.11
C LYS A 10 -3.56 13.96 1.18
N ILE A 11 -4.02 12.82 1.70
CA ILE A 11 -4.38 11.65 0.89
C ILE A 11 -5.56 11.97 -0.03
N SER A 12 -6.55 12.71 0.47
CA SER A 12 -7.70 13.15 -0.33
C SER A 12 -7.33 14.19 -1.38
N ASP A 13 -6.32 15.01 -1.10
CA ASP A 13 -5.81 16.02 -2.04
C ASP A 13 -4.81 15.42 -3.05
N SER A 14 -4.37 14.17 -2.86
CA SER A 14 -3.37 13.52 -3.71
C SER A 14 -3.98 13.08 -5.03
N LYS A 15 -3.60 13.75 -6.13
CA LYS A 15 -4.00 13.36 -7.48
C LYS A 15 -3.67 11.89 -7.77
N ARG A 16 -2.46 11.45 -7.39
CA ARG A 16 -1.97 10.08 -7.60
C ARG A 16 -2.81 9.02 -6.92
N VAL A 17 -3.35 9.31 -5.73
CA VAL A 17 -4.23 8.38 -5.00
C VAL A 17 -5.64 8.41 -5.58
N ASN A 18 -6.14 9.58 -6.00
CA ASN A 18 -7.45 9.71 -6.63
C ASN A 18 -7.52 9.08 -8.02
N ASP A 19 -6.41 8.98 -8.74
CA ASP A 19 -6.33 8.33 -10.06
C ASP A 19 -6.28 6.80 -9.95
N LEU A 20 -6.12 6.23 -8.74
CA LEU A 20 -6.17 4.79 -8.52
C LEU A 20 -7.60 4.25 -8.64
N PRO A 21 -7.79 2.97 -9.05
CA PRO A 21 -9.08 2.30 -8.89
C PRO A 21 -9.56 2.34 -7.43
N ASP A 22 -10.87 2.47 -7.20
CA ASP A 22 -11.45 2.61 -5.84
C ASP A 22 -10.92 1.60 -4.82
N GLY A 23 -10.78 0.34 -5.24
CA GLY A 23 -10.26 -0.73 -4.37
C GLY A 23 -8.78 -0.56 -4.01
N ALA A 24 -7.96 -0.01 -4.91
CA ALA A 24 -6.57 0.30 -4.68
C ALA A 24 -6.42 1.56 -3.81
N ALA A 25 -7.23 2.59 -4.03
CA ALA A 25 -7.27 3.76 -3.15
C ALA A 25 -7.70 3.38 -1.71
N LEU A 26 -8.68 2.50 -1.55
CA LEU A 26 -9.07 1.95 -0.25
C LEU A 26 -7.93 1.15 0.40
N LEU A 27 -7.25 0.31 -0.37
CA LEU A 27 -6.10 -0.46 0.10
C LEU A 27 -5.00 0.49 0.59
N TYR A 28 -4.61 1.49 -0.21
CA TYR A 28 -3.61 2.49 0.14
C TYR A 28 -3.92 3.16 1.48
N CYS A 29 -5.15 3.64 1.64
CA CYS A 29 -5.60 4.32 2.86
C CYS A 29 -5.51 3.38 4.08
N TRP A 30 -6.02 2.16 3.99
CA TRP A 30 -6.05 1.26 5.15
C TRP A 30 -4.65 0.70 5.47
N LEU A 31 -3.81 0.52 4.46
CA LEU A 31 -2.44 0.02 4.58
C LEU A 31 -1.58 0.91 5.49
N ILE A 32 -1.78 2.24 5.46
CA ILE A 32 -1.08 3.22 6.32
C ILE A 32 -1.11 2.84 7.80
N SER A 33 -2.23 2.29 8.29
CA SER A 33 -2.41 1.90 9.69
C SER A 33 -1.62 0.67 10.12
N HIS A 34 -1.11 -0.11 9.15
CA HIS A 34 -0.41 -1.37 9.37
C HIS A 34 1.11 -1.27 9.16
N LEU A 35 1.61 -0.09 8.77
CA LEU A 35 3.02 0.15 8.55
C LEU A 35 3.77 0.36 9.87
N ASP A 36 5.02 -0.07 9.90
CA ASP A 36 5.93 0.23 11.00
C ASP A 36 6.43 1.69 10.97
N CYS A 37 7.38 2.03 11.85
CA CYS A 37 7.95 3.38 11.92
C CYS A 37 8.75 3.79 10.67
N ASN A 38 9.16 2.83 9.83
CA ASN A 38 9.88 3.06 8.58
C ASN A 38 8.93 3.15 7.37
N GLY A 39 7.64 2.87 7.56
CA GLY A 39 6.68 2.76 6.47
C GLY A 39 6.71 1.40 5.77
N CYS A 40 7.19 0.35 6.44
CA CYS A 40 7.36 -0.99 5.90
C CYS A 40 6.34 -1.99 6.47
N MET A 41 6.02 -3.00 5.68
CA MET A 41 5.29 -4.21 6.09
C MET A 41 5.56 -5.38 5.14
N MET A 42 4.96 -6.55 5.41
CA MET A 42 4.96 -7.68 4.45
C MET A 42 4.23 -7.29 3.16
N GLY A 43 4.85 -7.56 2.01
CA GLY A 43 4.36 -7.16 0.67
C GLY A 43 3.74 -8.29 -0.15
N GLU A 44 3.72 -9.52 0.37
CA GLU A 44 3.00 -10.62 -0.27
C GLU A 44 1.50 -10.33 -0.32
N PRO A 45 0.84 -10.47 -1.49
CA PRO A 45 -0.58 -10.10 -1.66
C PRO A 45 -1.51 -10.80 -0.68
N GLU A 46 -1.24 -12.07 -0.38
CA GLU A 46 -2.02 -12.82 0.59
C GLU A 46 -1.89 -12.22 1.99
N LEU A 47 -0.66 -11.92 2.42
CA LEU A 47 -0.39 -11.34 3.73
C LEU A 47 -0.97 -9.92 3.85
N VAL A 48 -0.85 -9.11 2.79
CA VAL A 48 -1.49 -7.79 2.70
C VAL A 48 -3.02 -7.95 2.83
N LYS A 49 -3.63 -8.90 2.10
CA LYS A 49 -5.06 -9.19 2.21
C LYS A 49 -5.45 -9.57 3.62
N TYR A 50 -4.71 -10.47 4.26
CA TYR A 50 -5.05 -10.98 5.59
C TYR A 50 -4.93 -9.89 6.66
N ARG A 51 -3.95 -9.00 6.54
CA ARG A 51 -3.75 -7.89 7.47
C ARG A 51 -4.74 -6.75 7.26
N VAL A 52 -4.88 -6.27 6.03
CA VAL A 52 -5.66 -5.06 5.71
C VAL A 52 -7.14 -5.36 5.50
N PHE A 53 -7.47 -6.50 4.88
CA PHE A 53 -8.84 -6.88 4.54
C PHE A 53 -9.22 -8.29 5.03
N PRO A 54 -9.08 -8.60 6.34
CA PRO A 54 -9.22 -9.97 6.86
C PRO A 54 -10.55 -10.62 6.48
N ARG A 55 -11.65 -9.86 6.52
CA ARG A 55 -13.02 -10.34 6.30
C ARG A 55 -13.53 -10.21 4.86
N ARG A 56 -12.82 -9.51 3.96
CA ARG A 56 -13.27 -9.34 2.55
C ARG A 56 -12.69 -10.45 1.67
N LYS A 57 -13.35 -11.62 1.67
CA LYS A 57 -12.88 -12.84 1.00
C LYS A 57 -12.64 -12.68 -0.52
N HIS A 58 -13.49 -11.92 -1.20
CA HIS A 58 -13.45 -11.74 -2.66
C HIS A 58 -12.28 -10.87 -3.16
N LEU A 59 -11.50 -10.26 -2.26
CA LEU A 59 -10.42 -9.35 -2.66
C LEU A 59 -9.09 -10.05 -2.90
N ILE A 60 -8.92 -11.32 -2.52
CA ILE A 60 -7.62 -12.01 -2.66
C ILE A 60 -7.08 -11.97 -4.09
N SER A 61 -7.95 -12.18 -5.08
CA SER A 61 -7.60 -12.14 -6.51
C SER A 61 -7.33 -10.73 -7.04
N LYS A 62 -7.70 -9.69 -6.28
CA LYS A 62 -7.55 -8.28 -6.68
C LYS A 62 -6.39 -7.57 -5.97
N ILE A 63 -5.86 -8.11 -4.87
CA ILE A 63 -4.79 -7.42 -4.12
C ILE A 63 -3.54 -7.24 -4.98
N GLU A 64 -3.14 -8.24 -5.77
CA GLU A 64 -1.98 -8.10 -6.65
C GLU A 64 -2.16 -6.96 -7.67
N SER A 65 -3.35 -6.84 -8.29
CA SER A 65 -3.59 -5.74 -9.24
C SER A 65 -3.66 -4.38 -8.56
N TYR A 66 -4.15 -4.30 -7.32
CA TYR A 66 -4.15 -3.07 -6.55
C TYR A 66 -2.73 -2.65 -6.13
N LEU A 67 -1.91 -3.60 -5.69
CA LEU A 67 -0.50 -3.37 -5.39
C LEU A 67 0.24 -2.88 -6.64
N LYS A 68 0.05 -3.55 -7.77
CA LYS A 68 0.64 -3.16 -9.05
C LYS A 68 0.22 -1.75 -9.48
N ALA A 69 -1.05 -1.39 -9.34
CA ALA A 69 -1.51 -0.03 -9.65
C ALA A 69 -0.82 1.05 -8.78
N MET A 70 -0.49 0.74 -7.52
CA MET A 70 0.26 1.65 -6.66
C MET A 70 1.76 1.70 -7.01
N GLU A 71 2.34 0.60 -7.51
CA GLU A 71 3.71 0.56 -8.05
C GLU A 71 3.83 1.33 -9.37
N GLU A 72 2.79 1.34 -10.20
CA GLU A 72 2.77 2.05 -11.49
C GLU A 72 2.43 3.54 -11.34
N SER A 73 1.74 3.93 -10.26
CA SER A 73 1.45 5.34 -9.98
C SER A 73 2.69 6.05 -9.46
N VAL A 74 3.41 6.75 -10.34
CA VAL A 74 4.65 7.49 -10.05
C VAL A 74 4.41 9.01 -9.99
N ASP A 75 5.31 9.75 -9.31
CA ASP A 75 5.37 11.21 -9.38
C ASP A 75 6.32 11.72 -10.48
N GLU A 76 6.56 13.03 -10.50
CA GLU A 76 7.48 13.68 -11.46
C GLU A 76 8.94 13.19 -11.39
N ASN A 77 9.34 12.49 -10.33
CA ASN A 77 10.68 11.93 -10.15
C ASN A 77 10.70 10.40 -10.34
N ASP A 78 9.66 9.83 -10.96
CA ASP A 78 9.49 8.38 -11.16
C ASP A 78 9.41 7.59 -9.84
N ILE A 79 9.02 8.23 -8.73
CA ILE A 79 8.88 7.55 -7.43
C ILE A 79 7.45 7.01 -7.29
N PRO A 80 7.25 5.68 -7.19
CA PRO A 80 5.93 5.06 -7.07
C PRO A 80 5.31 5.29 -5.68
N LEU A 81 4.01 5.01 -5.48
CA LEU A 81 3.36 5.16 -4.17
C LEU A 81 3.84 4.10 -3.17
N ILE A 82 4.22 2.94 -3.68
CA ILE A 82 4.83 1.85 -2.92
C ILE A 82 5.97 1.23 -3.72
N PHE A 83 6.93 0.65 -3.02
CA PHE A 83 7.91 -0.29 -3.55
C PHE A 83 7.67 -1.66 -2.93
N ARG A 84 7.70 -2.72 -3.74
CA ARG A 84 7.86 -4.08 -3.24
C ARG A 84 9.25 -4.60 -3.57
N TYR A 85 9.89 -5.22 -2.59
CA TYR A 85 11.25 -5.73 -2.69
C TYR A 85 11.37 -7.05 -1.92
N VAL A 86 12.40 -7.83 -2.23
CA VAL A 86 12.62 -9.16 -1.63
C VAL A 86 13.86 -9.12 -0.75
N VAL A 87 13.74 -9.63 0.48
CA VAL A 87 14.85 -9.82 1.43
C VAL A 87 14.73 -11.24 1.96
N ASP A 88 15.79 -12.04 1.84
CA ASP A 88 15.85 -13.43 2.31
C ASP A 88 14.69 -14.32 1.81
N GLY A 89 14.22 -14.06 0.58
CA GLY A 89 13.11 -14.81 -0.03
C GLY A 89 11.71 -14.33 0.36
N GLU A 90 11.60 -13.36 1.27
CA GLU A 90 10.34 -12.75 1.69
C GLU A 90 10.11 -11.41 1.01
N ARG A 91 8.89 -11.17 0.52
CA ARG A 91 8.53 -9.89 -0.09
C ARG A 91 8.05 -8.90 0.95
N TYR A 92 8.65 -7.74 0.93
CA TYR A 92 8.28 -6.58 1.74
C TYR A 92 7.67 -5.49 0.86
N LEU A 93 6.90 -4.62 1.50
CA LEU A 93 6.33 -3.42 0.92
C LEU A 93 6.82 -2.23 1.74
N TRP A 94 7.34 -1.22 1.06
CA TRP A 94 7.66 0.08 1.61
C TRP A 94 6.81 1.14 0.93
N MET A 95 6.09 1.93 1.72
CA MET A 95 5.28 3.03 1.20
C MET A 95 6.18 4.26 1.06
N THR A 96 6.15 4.93 -0.08
CA THR A 96 6.88 6.19 -0.25
C THR A 96 6.11 7.31 0.45
N GLY A 97 6.83 8.31 0.97
CA GLY A 97 6.31 9.31 1.91
C GLY A 97 5.19 10.16 1.34
#